data_AF-A0A396J9H7-F1
#
_entry.id   AF-A0A396J9H7-F1
#
_cell.length_a   1.000
_cell.length_b   1.000
_cell.length_c   1.000
_cell.angle_alpha   90.00
_cell.angle_beta   90.00
_cell.angle_gamma   90.00
#
_symmetry.space_group_name_H-M   'P 1'
#
loop_
_entity.id
_entity.type
_entity.pdbx_description
1 polymer ?
#
loop_
_entity_poly.entity_id
_entity_poly.type
_entity_poly.pdbx_seq_one_letter_code
_entity_poly.pdbx_strand_id
1 'polypeptide(L)'
;MKALEVATALNNASLKGEVWADVLVKERDALAAKVSQLEGGAAVTRSVVEKCDLHIAALEKKMADARTALEQAAESSRKLVEEKVTLDESLKKADLPGEDETEDTAVLKRADMIEKVSVLERSLVDAVKLGFDRAVAQLKVANSGIDLCVEGTHHLSDVEDRVIKPPPVFEVDIGHVDDA
;
A
#
# COMPACT_ATOMS: atom_id res chain seq x y z
N MET A 1 -65.64 -68.77 59.09
CA MET A 1 -64.63 -68.87 58.00
C MET A 1 -64.81 -67.79 56.93
N LYS A 2 -66.00 -67.56 56.34
CA LYS A 2 -66.22 -66.58 55.24
C LYS A 2 -65.68 -65.15 55.48
N ALA A 3 -65.82 -64.60 56.69
CA ALA A 3 -65.34 -63.24 56.98
C ALA A 3 -63.81 -63.11 56.90
N LEU A 4 -63.07 -64.17 57.23
CA LEU A 4 -61.60 -64.19 57.16
C LEU A 4 -61.13 -64.23 55.70
N GLU A 5 -61.79 -65.03 54.85
CA GLU A 5 -61.48 -65.12 53.41
C GLU A 5 -61.70 -63.77 52.71
N VAL A 6 -62.81 -63.09 52.98
CA VAL A 6 -63.10 -61.75 52.42
C VAL A 6 -62.05 -60.73 52.87
N ALA A 7 -61.66 -60.74 54.15
CA ALA A 7 -60.62 -59.86 54.68
C ALA A 7 -59.26 -60.12 53.99
N THR A 8 -58.88 -61.38 53.80
CA THR A 8 -57.63 -61.74 53.10
C THR A 8 -57.64 -61.33 51.62
N ALA A 9 -58.76 -61.49 50.93
CA ALA A 9 -58.89 -61.09 49.53
C ALA A 9 -58.83 -59.55 49.35
N LEU A 10 -59.51 -58.80 50.23
CA LEU A 10 -59.44 -57.34 50.25
C LEU A 10 -58.03 -56.84 50.57
N ASN A 11 -57.35 -57.46 51.54
CA ASN A 11 -55.97 -57.10 51.88
C ASN A 11 -55.01 -57.36 50.71
N ASN A 12 -55.13 -58.50 50.03
CA ASN A 12 -54.32 -58.80 48.85
C ASN A 12 -54.60 -57.86 47.67
N ALA A 13 -55.86 -57.46 47.46
CA ALA A 13 -56.23 -56.47 46.45
C ALA A 13 -55.67 -55.08 46.78
N SER A 14 -55.70 -54.66 48.05
CA SER A 14 -55.11 -53.41 48.53
C SER A 14 -53.60 -53.39 48.32
N LEU A 15 -52.90 -54.45 48.76
CA LEU A 15 -51.46 -54.61 48.56
C LEU A 15 -51.07 -54.59 47.08
N LYS A 16 -51.86 -55.24 46.21
CA LYS A 16 -51.63 -55.18 44.76
C LYS A 16 -51.79 -53.76 44.24
N GLY A 17 -52.81 -53.02 44.68
CA GLY A 17 -53.03 -51.62 44.32
C GLY A 17 -51.88 -50.71 44.73
N GLU A 18 -51.35 -50.88 45.95
CA GLU A 18 -50.19 -50.15 46.46
C GLU A 18 -48.93 -50.41 45.61
N VAL A 19 -48.66 -51.68 45.26
CA VAL A 19 -47.52 -52.04 44.41
C VAL A 19 -47.63 -51.41 43.02
N TRP A 20 -48.82 -51.39 42.40
CA TRP A 20 -49.01 -50.71 41.11
C TRP A 20 -48.85 -49.20 41.22
N ALA A 21 -49.32 -48.59 42.31
CA ALA A 21 -49.13 -47.16 42.56
C ALA A 21 -47.64 -46.82 42.68
N ASP A 22 -46.86 -47.61 43.41
CA ASP A 22 -45.41 -47.45 43.52
C ASP A 22 -44.68 -47.59 42.18
N VAL A 23 -45.11 -48.54 41.34
CA VAL A 23 -44.57 -48.72 39.98
C VAL A 23 -44.87 -47.49 39.12
N LEU A 24 -46.11 -46.99 39.13
CA LEU A 24 -46.51 -45.80 38.37
C LEU A 24 -45.77 -44.54 38.84
N VAL A 25 -45.52 -44.41 40.14
CA VAL A 25 -44.72 -43.29 40.70
C VAL A 25 -43.28 -43.35 40.18
N LYS A 26 -42.64 -44.53 40.19
CA LYS A 26 -41.29 -44.71 39.65
C LYS A 26 -41.22 -44.41 38.15
N GLU A 27 -42.21 -44.85 37.38
CA GLU A 27 -42.30 -44.55 35.95
C GLU A 27 -42.48 -43.05 35.68
N ARG A 28 -43.34 -42.37 36.44
CA ARG A 28 -43.51 -40.92 36.37
C ARG A 28 -42.20 -40.20 36.65
N ASP A 29 -41.48 -40.59 37.70
CA ASP A 29 -40.21 -39.95 38.09
C ASP A 29 -39.13 -40.18 37.02
N ALA A 30 -39.07 -41.39 36.45
CA ALA A 30 -38.18 -41.69 35.32
C ALA A 30 -38.52 -40.88 34.06
N LEU A 31 -39.81 -40.71 33.75
CA LEU A 31 -40.25 -39.86 32.64
C LEU A 31 -39.94 -38.39 32.90
N ALA A 32 -40.16 -37.89 34.12
CA ALA A 32 -39.84 -36.52 34.50
C ALA A 32 -38.34 -36.23 34.35
N ALA A 33 -37.47 -37.17 34.76
CA ALA A 33 -36.03 -37.06 34.55
C ALA A 33 -35.65 -37.00 33.06
N LYS A 34 -36.27 -37.84 32.22
CA LYS A 34 -36.05 -37.81 30.77
C LYS A 34 -36.52 -36.50 30.13
N VAL A 35 -37.68 -35.98 30.54
CA VAL A 35 -38.18 -34.69 30.06
C VAL A 35 -37.20 -33.58 30.41
N SER A 36 -36.74 -33.53 31.66
CA SER A 36 -35.74 -32.53 32.09
C SER A 36 -34.43 -32.63 31.29
N GLN A 37 -33.96 -33.86 31.01
CA GLN A 37 -32.78 -34.08 30.18
C GLN A 37 -32.98 -33.60 28.73
N LEU A 38 -34.13 -33.89 28.13
CA LEU A 38 -34.46 -33.48 26.76
C LEU A 38 -34.61 -31.95 26.66
N GLU A 39 -35.24 -31.31 27.64
CA GLU A 39 -35.37 -29.85 27.71
C GLU A 39 -33.99 -29.18 27.80
N GLY A 40 -33.09 -29.72 28.63
CA GLY A 40 -31.71 -29.26 28.72
C GLY A 40 -30.95 -29.41 27.39
N GLY A 41 -31.07 -30.57 26.74
CA GLY A 41 -30.48 -30.81 25.42
C GLY A 41 -31.01 -29.86 24.35
N ALA A 42 -32.34 -29.64 24.32
CA ALA A 42 -32.98 -28.72 23.39
C ALA A 42 -32.58 -27.25 23.63
N ALA A 43 -32.30 -26.86 24.87
CA ALA A 43 -31.79 -25.53 25.19
C ALA A 43 -30.37 -25.32 24.66
N VAL A 44 -29.49 -26.32 24.82
CA VAL A 44 -28.12 -26.29 24.29
C VAL A 44 -28.12 -26.21 22.76
N THR A 45 -28.89 -27.06 22.09
CA THR A 45 -29.00 -27.06 20.63
C THR A 45 -29.49 -25.71 20.12
N ARG A 46 -30.52 -25.11 20.75
CA ARG A 46 -31.00 -23.76 20.39
C ARG A 46 -29.90 -22.71 20.51
N SER A 47 -29.12 -22.73 21.59
CA SER A 47 -28.01 -21.78 21.78
C SER A 47 -26.92 -21.94 20.72
N VAL A 48 -26.62 -23.18 20.30
CA VAL A 48 -25.64 -23.43 19.24
C VAL A 48 -26.15 -22.91 17.90
N VAL A 49 -27.41 -23.18 17.56
CA VAL A 49 -28.04 -22.69 16.33
C VAL A 49 -28.00 -21.16 16.28
N GLU A 50 -28.40 -20.47 17.35
CA GLU A 50 -28.37 -19.01 17.41
C GLU A 50 -26.95 -18.44 17.20
N LYS A 51 -25.92 -19.08 17.77
CA LYS A 51 -24.52 -18.69 17.53
C LYS A 51 -24.10 -18.93 16.07
N CYS A 52 -24.52 -20.04 15.47
CA CYS A 52 -24.26 -20.34 14.07
C CYS A 52 -24.92 -19.31 13.15
N ASP A 53 -26.17 -18.94 13.41
CA ASP A 53 -26.92 -17.95 12.62
C ASP A 53 -26.22 -16.57 12.66
N LEU A 54 -25.77 -16.14 13.84
CA LEU A 54 -24.98 -14.91 13.98
C LEU A 54 -23.66 -14.98 13.21
N HIS A 55 -22.99 -16.14 13.22
CA HIS A 55 -21.73 -16.32 12.49
C HIS A 55 -21.94 -16.32 10.98
N ILE A 56 -23.01 -16.96 10.49
CA ILE A 56 -23.39 -16.97 9.07
C ILE A 56 -23.66 -15.54 8.61
N ALA A 57 -24.49 -14.78 9.34
CA ALA A 57 -24.78 -13.39 9.00
C ALA A 57 -23.51 -12.51 8.97
N ALA A 58 -22.57 -12.74 9.90
CA ALA A 58 -21.30 -12.02 9.92
C ALA A 58 -20.41 -12.38 8.71
N LEU A 59 -20.38 -13.65 8.28
CA LEU A 59 -19.65 -14.08 7.10
C LEU A 59 -20.29 -13.53 5.81
N GLU A 60 -21.62 -13.56 5.70
CA GLU A 60 -22.34 -12.99 4.56
C GLU A 60 -22.04 -11.50 4.39
N LYS A 61 -22.03 -10.75 5.51
CA LYS A 61 -21.63 -9.34 5.49
C LYS A 61 -20.19 -9.16 5.00
N LYS A 62 -19.24 -9.90 5.53
CA LYS A 62 -17.83 -9.83 5.09
C LYS A 62 -17.66 -10.18 3.61
N MET A 63 -18.42 -11.16 3.11
CA MET A 63 -18.41 -11.54 1.70
C MET A 63 -19.01 -10.45 0.80
N ALA A 64 -20.05 -9.75 1.25
CA ALA A 64 -20.60 -8.60 0.53
C ALA A 64 -19.59 -7.44 0.47
N ASP A 65 -18.96 -7.09 1.60
CA ASP A 65 -17.94 -6.05 1.69
C ASP A 65 -16.70 -6.39 0.84
N ALA A 66 -16.27 -7.65 0.83
CA ALA A 66 -15.15 -8.11 0.00
C ALA A 66 -15.47 -8.02 -1.50
N ARG A 67 -16.72 -8.30 -1.90
CA ARG A 67 -17.16 -8.17 -3.30
C ARG A 67 -17.17 -6.72 -3.76
N THR A 68 -17.67 -5.80 -2.94
CA THR A 68 -17.67 -4.36 -3.29
C THR A 68 -16.25 -3.81 -3.38
N ALA A 69 -15.37 -4.17 -2.45
CA ALA A 69 -13.95 -3.79 -2.50
C ALA A 69 -13.24 -4.35 -3.74
N LEU A 70 -13.54 -5.60 -4.14
CA LEU A 70 -12.99 -6.20 -5.34
C LEU A 70 -13.42 -5.46 -6.61
N GLU A 71 -14.68 -5.07 -6.71
CA GLU A 71 -15.19 -4.29 -7.86
C GLU A 71 -14.51 -2.92 -7.95
N GLN A 72 -14.36 -2.21 -6.83
CA GLN A 72 -13.66 -0.93 -6.78
C GLN A 72 -12.18 -1.06 -7.17
N ALA A 73 -11.52 -2.13 -6.71
CA ALA A 73 -10.13 -2.42 -7.09
C ALA A 73 -10.01 -2.76 -8.59
N ALA A 74 -10.97 -3.49 -9.15
CA ALA A 74 -10.99 -3.79 -10.58
C ALA A 74 -11.20 -2.52 -11.42
N GLU A 75 -12.10 -1.63 -11.02
CA GLU A 75 -12.35 -0.37 -11.72
C GLU A 75 -11.14 0.57 -11.67
N SER A 76 -10.52 0.74 -10.49
CA SER A 76 -9.31 1.55 -10.35
C SER A 76 -8.14 0.98 -11.17
N SER A 77 -7.97 -0.34 -11.18
CA SER A 77 -6.97 -0.98 -12.03
C SER A 77 -7.22 -0.74 -13.53
N ARG A 78 -8.46 -0.72 -14.00
CA ARG A 78 -8.78 -0.41 -15.40
C ARG A 78 -8.38 1.03 -15.75
N LYS A 79 -8.71 2.00 -14.90
CA LYS A 79 -8.35 3.41 -15.09
C LYS A 79 -6.83 3.61 -15.16
N LEU A 80 -6.08 2.96 -14.26
CA LEU A 80 -4.62 3.02 -14.26
C LEU A 80 -4.00 2.39 -15.52
N VAL A 81 -4.62 1.33 -16.07
CA VAL A 81 -4.16 0.73 -17.33
C VAL A 81 -4.38 1.68 -18.50
N GLU A 82 -5.53 2.35 -18.56
CA GLU A 82 -5.83 3.37 -19.59
C GLU A 82 -4.87 4.56 -19.50
N GLU A 83 -4.64 5.10 -18.30
CA GLU A 83 -3.69 6.19 -18.06
C GLU A 83 -2.26 5.78 -18.42
N LYS A 84 -1.86 4.55 -18.11
CA LYS A 84 -0.54 4.06 -18.52
C LYS A 84 -0.40 4.05 -20.04
N VAL A 85 -1.42 3.62 -20.78
CA VAL A 85 -1.39 3.61 -22.25
C VAL A 85 -1.25 5.04 -22.80
N THR A 86 -1.99 6.01 -22.26
CA THR A 86 -1.89 7.41 -22.71
C THR A 86 -0.54 8.04 -22.40
N LEU A 87 0.04 7.72 -21.24
CA LEU A 87 1.39 8.17 -20.87
C LEU A 87 2.46 7.50 -21.74
N ASP A 88 2.35 6.21 -22.02
CA ASP A 88 3.29 5.48 -22.89
C ASP A 88 3.25 6.05 -24.33
N GLU A 89 2.08 6.43 -24.84
CA GLU A 89 1.94 7.11 -26.14
C GLU A 89 2.55 8.51 -26.13
N SER A 90 2.28 9.29 -25.08
CA SER A 90 2.87 10.62 -24.90
C SER A 90 4.40 10.56 -24.81
N LEU A 91 4.95 9.59 -24.07
CA LEU A 91 6.38 9.39 -23.94
C LEU A 91 7.03 9.02 -25.27
N LYS A 92 6.42 8.10 -26.03
CA LYS A 92 6.89 7.75 -27.38
C LYS A 92 6.93 8.96 -28.30
N LYS A 93 5.91 9.82 -28.23
CA LYS A 93 5.86 11.06 -29.03
C LYS A 93 6.96 12.04 -28.60
N ALA A 94 7.23 12.16 -27.31
CA ALA A 94 8.29 13.04 -26.79
C ALA A 94 9.71 12.55 -27.15
N ASP A 95 9.88 11.23 -27.33
CA ASP A 95 11.13 10.61 -27.77
C ASP A 95 11.39 10.69 -29.29
N LEU A 96 10.42 11.16 -30.08
CA LEU A 96 10.63 11.36 -31.52
C LEU A 96 11.54 12.57 -31.78
N PRO A 97 12.34 12.54 -32.87
CA PRO A 97 13.13 13.67 -33.29
C PRO A 97 12.28 14.91 -33.58
N GLY A 98 12.84 16.09 -33.33
CA GLY A 98 12.25 17.38 -33.73
C GLY A 98 12.07 17.50 -35.25
N GLU A 99 11.21 18.41 -35.73
CA GLU A 99 11.02 18.65 -37.17
C GLU A 99 12.31 19.12 -37.88
N ASP A 100 13.26 19.67 -37.11
CA ASP A 100 14.58 20.14 -37.53
C ASP A 100 15.69 19.09 -37.37
N GLU A 101 15.39 17.94 -36.77
CA GLU A 101 16.35 16.85 -36.56
C GLU A 101 16.24 15.82 -37.71
N THR A 102 17.34 15.55 -38.40
CA THR A 102 17.42 14.50 -39.43
C THR A 102 17.83 13.16 -38.82
N GLU A 103 17.67 12.06 -39.55
CA GLU A 103 18.12 10.73 -39.10
C GLU A 103 19.61 10.71 -38.72
N ASP A 104 20.42 11.56 -39.37
CA ASP A 104 21.84 11.71 -39.10
C ASP A 104 22.16 12.51 -37.83
N THR A 105 21.23 13.33 -37.31
CA THR A 105 21.39 14.10 -36.06
C THR A 105 20.63 13.47 -34.88
N ALA A 106 19.63 12.63 -35.14
CA ALA A 106 18.85 11.87 -34.16
C ALA A 106 19.57 10.61 -33.66
N VAL A 107 20.84 10.73 -33.28
CA VAL A 107 21.70 9.58 -32.94
C VAL A 107 21.52 9.10 -31.49
N LEU A 108 20.92 9.94 -30.63
CA LEU A 108 20.76 9.69 -29.20
C LEU A 108 19.32 9.97 -28.76
N LYS A 109 18.85 9.21 -27.76
CA LYS A 109 17.60 9.58 -27.10
C LYS A 109 17.78 10.92 -26.38
N ARG A 110 16.71 11.70 -26.26
CA ARG A 110 16.73 13.00 -25.59
C ARG A 110 17.30 12.91 -24.16
N ALA A 111 16.95 11.86 -23.41
CA ALA A 111 17.51 11.59 -22.09
C ALA A 111 19.04 11.40 -22.12
N ASP A 112 19.55 10.61 -23.06
CA ASP A 112 20.99 10.37 -23.23
C ASP A 112 21.72 11.65 -23.66
N MET A 113 21.06 12.50 -24.47
CA MET A 113 21.60 13.80 -24.87
C MET A 113 21.72 14.75 -23.68
N ILE A 114 20.69 14.84 -22.83
CA ILE A 114 20.71 15.66 -21.60
C ILE A 114 21.86 15.21 -20.68
N GLU A 115 22.05 13.90 -20.51
CA GLU A 115 23.16 13.36 -19.72
C GLU A 115 24.52 13.78 -20.30
N LYS A 116 24.71 13.64 -21.63
CA LYS A 116 25.96 14.05 -22.29
C LYS A 116 26.22 15.55 -22.18
N VAL A 117 25.20 16.39 -22.35
CA VAL A 117 25.33 17.84 -22.17
C VAL A 117 25.78 18.15 -20.74
N SER A 118 25.16 17.55 -19.72
CA SER A 118 25.56 17.72 -18.32
C SER A 118 27.01 17.29 -18.04
N VAL A 119 27.49 16.24 -18.69
CA VAL A 119 28.89 15.80 -18.58
C VAL A 119 29.83 16.79 -19.27
N LEU A 120 29.48 17.25 -20.48
CA LEU A 120 30.26 18.22 -21.24
C LEU A 120 30.36 19.57 -20.54
N GLU A 121 29.26 20.08 -19.99
CA GLU A 121 29.21 21.33 -19.23
C GLU A 121 30.18 21.30 -18.05
N ARG A 122 30.15 20.22 -17.25
CA ARG A 122 31.09 20.04 -16.13
C ARG A 122 32.53 19.98 -16.61
N SER A 123 32.81 19.21 -17.65
CA SER A 123 34.16 19.09 -18.21
C SER A 123 34.68 20.42 -18.77
N LEU A 124 33.82 21.26 -19.33
CA LEU A 124 34.20 22.55 -19.89
C LEU A 124 34.63 23.53 -18.79
N VAL A 125 33.87 23.60 -17.70
CA VAL A 125 34.21 24.44 -16.54
C VAL A 125 35.56 24.03 -15.94
N ASP A 126 35.80 22.73 -15.79
CA ASP A 126 37.08 22.21 -15.30
C ASP A 126 38.24 22.55 -16.24
N ALA A 127 38.04 22.45 -17.56
CA ALA A 127 39.04 22.79 -18.55
C ALA A 127 39.39 24.29 -18.52
N VAL A 128 38.40 25.18 -18.40
CA VAL A 128 38.61 26.64 -18.30
C VAL A 128 39.39 26.97 -17.04
N LYS A 129 39.02 26.40 -15.88
CA LYS A 129 39.73 26.59 -14.63
C LYS A 129 41.19 26.15 -14.73
N LEU A 130 41.44 24.96 -15.28
CA LEU A 130 42.81 24.45 -15.48
C LEU A 130 43.63 25.36 -16.40
N GLY A 131 43.02 25.88 -17.47
CA GLY A 131 43.65 26.83 -18.38
C GLY A 131 44.05 28.13 -17.68
N PHE A 132 43.14 28.69 -16.88
CA PHE A 132 43.39 29.89 -16.09
C PHE A 132 44.54 29.69 -15.08
N ASP A 133 44.50 28.61 -14.30
CA ASP A 133 45.53 28.30 -13.30
C ASP A 133 46.91 28.16 -13.94
N ARG A 134 46.99 27.54 -15.13
CA ARG A 134 48.22 27.45 -15.92
C ARG A 134 48.70 28.82 -16.41
N ALA A 135 47.81 29.68 -16.90
CA ALA A 135 48.18 31.01 -17.36
C ALA A 135 48.73 31.86 -16.20
N VAL A 136 48.11 31.80 -15.03
CA VAL A 136 48.59 32.44 -13.80
C VAL A 136 49.98 31.93 -13.41
N ALA A 137 50.18 30.61 -13.46
CA ALA A 137 51.48 30.00 -13.17
C ALA A 137 52.57 30.47 -14.15
N GLN A 138 52.27 30.49 -15.46
CA GLN A 138 53.19 31.00 -16.48
C GLN A 138 53.55 32.47 -16.26
N LEU A 139 52.57 33.30 -15.88
CA LEU A 139 52.79 34.72 -15.62
C LEU A 139 53.70 34.96 -14.41
N LYS A 140 53.55 34.15 -13.35
CA LYS A 140 54.45 34.16 -12.18
C LYS A 140 55.88 33.79 -12.56
N VAL A 141 56.06 32.80 -13.45
CA VAL A 141 57.39 32.40 -13.93
C VAL A 141 58.03 33.49 -14.80
N ALA A 142 57.26 34.09 -15.71
CA ALA A 142 57.76 35.14 -16.60
C ALA A 142 58.13 36.43 -15.84
N ASN A 143 57.47 36.70 -14.71
CA ASN A 143 57.66 37.91 -13.91
C ASN A 143 58.23 37.59 -12.51
N SER A 144 59.34 36.85 -12.45
CA SER A 144 59.92 36.34 -11.20
C SER A 144 60.36 37.40 -10.18
N GLY A 145 60.48 38.68 -10.59
CA GLY A 145 60.81 39.81 -9.72
C GLY A 145 59.61 40.60 -9.20
N ILE A 146 58.38 40.21 -9.54
CA ILE A 146 57.14 40.90 -9.17
C ILE A 146 56.22 39.91 -8.47
N ASP A 147 55.72 40.28 -7.28
CA ASP A 147 54.71 39.48 -6.58
C ASP A 147 53.33 39.77 -7.16
N LEU A 148 52.74 38.77 -7.83
CA LEU A 148 51.45 38.89 -8.48
C LEU A 148 50.33 38.59 -7.47
N CYS A 149 49.58 39.63 -7.08
CA CYS A 149 48.35 39.46 -6.31
C CYS A 149 47.26 38.89 -7.21
N VAL A 150 46.87 37.64 -6.94
CA VAL A 150 45.79 36.92 -7.65
C VAL A 150 44.56 36.72 -6.76
N GLU A 151 44.58 37.27 -5.55
CA GLU A 151 43.47 37.18 -4.61
C GLU A 151 42.25 37.91 -5.17
N GLY A 152 41.10 37.23 -5.19
CA GLY A 152 39.87 37.76 -5.80
C GLY A 152 39.78 37.61 -7.33
N THR A 153 40.79 37.06 -8.00
CA THR A 153 40.69 36.72 -9.44
C THR A 153 39.94 35.39 -9.63
N HIS A 154 39.06 35.33 -10.63
CA HIS A 154 38.31 34.11 -10.97
C HIS A 154 38.45 33.80 -12.46
N HIS A 155 38.40 32.52 -12.84
CA HIS A 155 38.52 32.08 -14.24
C HIS A 155 37.36 32.53 -15.14
N LEU A 156 36.30 33.10 -14.54
CA LEU A 156 35.15 33.71 -15.23
C LEU A 156 35.04 35.22 -14.99
N SER A 157 36.02 35.82 -14.30
CA SER A 157 36.09 37.27 -14.15
C SER A 157 36.47 37.93 -15.47
N ASP A 158 35.91 39.10 -15.73
CA ASP A 158 36.25 39.91 -16.90
C ASP A 158 37.17 41.08 -16.50
N VAL A 159 37.85 41.68 -17.48
CA VAL A 159 38.70 42.86 -17.28
C VAL A 159 38.26 43.97 -18.22
N GLU A 160 37.71 45.03 -17.64
CA GLU A 160 37.28 46.22 -18.38
C GLU A 160 37.96 47.44 -17.78
N ASP A 161 38.51 48.33 -18.63
CA ASP A 161 39.23 49.54 -18.20
C ASP A 161 40.32 49.29 -17.14
N ARG A 162 41.00 48.12 -17.22
CA ARG A 162 42.03 47.66 -16.27
C ARG A 162 41.51 47.32 -14.86
N VAL A 163 40.20 47.16 -14.70
CA VAL A 163 39.54 46.74 -13.46
C VAL A 163 38.97 45.33 -13.63
N ILE A 164 39.26 44.45 -12.68
CA ILE A 164 38.69 43.09 -12.65
C ILE A 164 37.25 43.20 -12.17
N LYS A 165 36.31 42.70 -12.98
CA LYS A 165 34.91 42.58 -12.61
C LYS A 165 34.62 41.16 -12.09
N PRO A 166 33.76 41.03 -11.06
CA PRO A 166 33.33 39.71 -10.61
C PRO A 166 32.61 38.97 -11.75
N PRO A 167 32.60 37.63 -11.74
CA PRO A 167 31.87 36.85 -12.72
C PRO A 167 30.40 37.28 -12.80
N PRO A 168 29.78 37.20 -13.98
CA PRO A 168 28.36 37.43 -14.11
C PRO A 168 27.58 36.47 -13.20
N VAL A 169 26.57 37.00 -12.49
CA VAL A 169 25.62 36.17 -11.77
C VAL A 169 24.68 35.60 -12.81
N PHE A 170 24.78 34.29 -13.06
CA PHE A 170 23.79 33.61 -13.87
C PHE A 170 22.54 33.42 -13.02
N GLU A 171 21.49 34.19 -13.29
CA GLU A 171 20.16 33.83 -12.82
C GLU A 171 19.79 32.51 -13.49
N VAL A 172 19.62 31.46 -12.69
CA VAL A 172 19.02 30.23 -13.17
C VAL A 172 17.57 30.56 -13.43
N ASP A 173 17.23 30.88 -14.69
CA ASP A 173 15.86 30.93 -15.15
C ASP A 173 15.30 29.51 -15.07
N ILE A 174 14.75 29.17 -13.91
CA ILE A 174 13.96 27.97 -13.71
C ILE A 174 12.66 28.28 -14.45
N GLY A 175 12.64 27.94 -15.73
CA GLY A 175 11.59 28.33 -16.66
C GLY A 175 10.21 28.21 -16.04
N HIS A 176 9.39 29.24 -16.27
CA HIS A 176 8.00 29.30 -15.83
C HIS A 176 7.28 28.01 -16.28
N VAL A 177 6.99 27.14 -15.32
CA VAL A 177 6.08 26.01 -15.54
C VAL A 177 4.70 26.63 -15.55
N ASP A 178 4.17 26.90 -16.74
CA ASP A 178 2.76 27.23 -16.90
C ASP A 178 1.95 26.00 -16.43
N ASP A 179 1.35 26.12 -15.24
CA ASP A 179 0.35 25.18 -14.74
C ASP A 179 -0.89 25.26 -15.67
N ALA A 180 -1.08 24.21 -16.48
CA ALA A 180 -2.30 23.98 -17.26
C ALA A 180 -3.03 22.72 -16.75
#